data_AF-A0A9D6I3W4-F1
#
_entry.id   AF-A0A9D6I3W4-F1
#
_cell.length_a   1.000
_cell.length_b   1.000
_cell.length_c   1.000
_cell.angle_alpha   90.00
_cell.angle_beta   90.00
_cell.angle_gamma   90.00
#
_symmetry.space_group_name_H-M   'P 1'
#
loop_
_entity.id
_entity.type
_entity.pdbx_description
1 polymer ?
#
loop_
_entity_poly.entity_id
_entity_poly.type
_entity_poly.pdbx_seq_one_letter_code
_entity_poly.pdbx_strand_id
1 'polypeptide(L)'
;MSHDLGLHDEEVVGRAYDRRLMIRLAGYTRPYRGVLLLSACLFPAIAVVELLQPYLVKVAIDDHILQGDWPGLTRIAAVFLATLVAQYLLRYWQVY
;
A
#
# COMPACT_ATOMS: atom_id res chain seq x y z
N MET A 1 -3.72 -10.88 -47.87
CA MET A 1 -3.85 -11.63 -46.60
C MET A 1 -2.47 -12.17 -46.22
N SER A 2 -1.52 -11.27 -45.92
CA SER A 2 -0.11 -11.60 -45.69
C SER A 2 0.60 -10.61 -44.74
N HIS A 3 -0.17 -9.76 -44.03
CA HIS A 3 0.35 -8.70 -43.17
C HIS A 3 0.26 -9.03 -41.66
N ASP A 4 -0.41 -10.13 -41.28
CA ASP A 4 -0.58 -10.56 -39.87
C ASP A 4 0.60 -11.36 -39.30
N LEU A 5 1.44 -11.96 -40.16
CA LEU A 5 2.56 -12.81 -39.72
C LEU A 5 3.73 -11.98 -39.17
N GLY A 6 4.01 -10.82 -39.76
CA GLY A 6 5.09 -9.94 -39.29
C GLY A 6 4.81 -9.29 -37.94
N LEU A 7 3.56 -8.90 -37.67
CA LEU A 7 3.17 -8.27 -36.40
C LEU A 7 3.27 -9.25 -35.23
N HIS A 8 2.85 -10.51 -35.42
CA HIS A 8 2.96 -11.53 -34.37
C HIS A 8 4.40 -11.86 -34.03
N ASP A 9 5.31 -11.95 -35.02
CA ASP A 9 6.73 -12.20 -34.78
C ASP A 9 7.40 -11.01 -34.09
N GLU A 10 7.08 -9.77 -34.48
CA GLU A 10 7.56 -8.55 -33.81
C GLU A 10 7.06 -8.44 -32.36
N GLU A 11 5.79 -8.75 -32.09
CA GLU A 11 5.23 -8.77 -30.74
C GLU A 11 5.85 -9.86 -29.85
N VAL A 12 6.09 -11.06 -30.40
CA VAL A 12 6.70 -12.17 -29.66
C VAL A 12 8.17 -11.86 -29.34
N VAL A 13 8.90 -11.30 -30.30
CA VAL A 13 10.28 -10.84 -30.10
C VAL A 13 10.35 -9.68 -29.10
N GLY A 14 9.43 -8.72 -29.19
CA GLY A 14 9.30 -7.61 -28.24
C GLY A 14 9.04 -8.09 -26.80
N ARG A 15 8.05 -8.96 -26.60
CA ARG A 15 7.75 -9.55 -25.27
C ARG A 15 8.90 -10.39 -24.72
N ALA A 16 9.58 -11.16 -25.57
CA ALA A 16 10.73 -11.97 -25.15
C ALA A 16 11.93 -11.11 -24.74
N TYR A 17 12.15 -10.01 -25.45
CA TYR A 17 13.18 -9.02 -25.14
C TYR A 17 12.87 -8.28 -23.83
N ASP A 18 11.63 -7.80 -23.66
CA ASP A 18 11.18 -7.19 -22.41
C ASP A 18 11.34 -8.13 -21.22
N ARG A 19 10.93 -9.40 -21.36
CA ARG A 19 11.11 -10.39 -20.29
C ARG A 19 12.57 -10.62 -19.93
N ARG A 20 13.49 -10.68 -20.91
CA ARG A 20 14.93 -10.78 -20.64
C ARG A 20 15.48 -9.53 -19.94
N LEU A 21 15.01 -8.35 -20.34
CA LEU A 21 15.40 -7.08 -19.73
C LEU A 21 14.88 -6.97 -18.29
N MET A 22 13.63 -7.37 -18.05
CA MET A 22 13.02 -7.45 -16.72
C MET A 22 13.76 -8.41 -15.79
N ILE A 23 14.20 -9.57 -16.28
CA ILE A 23 14.99 -10.53 -15.49
C ILE A 23 16.38 -9.95 -15.15
N ARG A 24 17.00 -9.20 -16.07
CA ARG A 24 18.28 -8.54 -15.82
C ARG A 24 18.14 -7.40 -14.80
N LEU A 25 17.07 -6.60 -14.88
CA LEU A 25 16.68 -5.60 -13.88
C LEU A 25 16.39 -6.24 -12.52
N ALA A 26 15.65 -7.35 -12.49
CA ALA A 26 15.39 -8.12 -11.27
C ALA A 26 16.68 -8.70 -10.63
N GLY A 27 17.71 -8.90 -11.44
CA GLY A 27 19.07 -9.21 -10.99
C GLY A 27 19.78 -8.03 -10.32
N TYR A 28 19.49 -6.78 -10.71
CA TYR A 28 19.95 -5.56 -10.04
C TYR A 28 19.15 -5.23 -8.77
N THR A 29 17.87 -5.64 -8.71
CA THR A 29 17.04 -5.52 -7.49
C THR A 29 17.36 -6.58 -6.43
N ARG A 30 18.15 -7.62 -6.77
CA ARG A 30 18.53 -8.72 -5.85
C ARG A 30 19.05 -8.27 -4.47
N PRO A 31 20.00 -7.32 -4.36
CA PRO A 31 20.48 -6.84 -3.07
C PRO A 31 19.42 -6.07 -2.26
N TYR A 32 18.37 -5.55 -2.90
CA TYR A 32 17.29 -4.79 -2.27
C TYR A 32 16.02 -5.63 -2.03
N ARG A 33 16.06 -6.95 -2.24
CA ARG A 33 14.91 -7.84 -2.03
C ARG A 33 14.36 -7.79 -0.61
N GLY A 34 15.20 -7.55 0.40
CA GLY A 34 14.76 -7.37 1.78
C GLY A 34 13.87 -6.14 1.95
N VAL A 35 14.27 -5.00 1.38
CA VAL A 35 13.47 -3.77 1.37
C VAL A 35 12.20 -3.95 0.54
N LEU A 36 12.28 -4.63 -0.60
CA LEU A 36 11.10 -4.90 -1.43
C LEU A 36 10.07 -5.78 -0.72
N LEU A 37 10.51 -6.83 -0.02
CA LEU A 37 9.65 -7.68 0.82
C LEU A 37 9.09 -6.92 2.01
N LEU A 38 9.92 -6.09 2.67
CA LEU A 38 9.49 -5.23 3.77
C LEU A 38 8.38 -4.29 3.29
N SER A 39 8.60 -3.53 2.21
CA SER A 39 7.60 -2.63 1.63
C SER A 39 6.36 -3.38 1.16
N ALA A 40 6.50 -4.56 0.55
CA ALA A 40 5.37 -5.39 0.14
C ALA A 40 4.53 -5.89 1.33
N CYS A 41 5.16 -6.14 2.47
CA CYS A 41 4.48 -6.54 3.71
C CYS A 41 3.91 -5.33 4.46
N LEU A 42 4.57 -4.17 4.37
CA LEU A 42 4.13 -2.92 5.00
C LEU A 42 2.92 -2.34 4.27
N PHE A 43 2.82 -2.52 2.96
CA PHE A 43 1.70 -2.05 2.13
C PHE A 43 0.32 -2.52 2.66
N PRO A 44 0.07 -3.83 2.87
CA PRO A 44 -1.19 -4.28 3.47
C PRO A 44 -1.33 -3.84 4.93
N ALA A 45 -0.25 -3.72 5.71
CA ALA A 45 -0.32 -3.21 7.07
C ALA A 45 -0.80 -1.75 7.12
N ILE A 46 -0.30 -0.90 6.22
CA ILE A 46 -0.77 0.48 6.06
C ILE A 46 -2.24 0.49 5.62
N ALA A 47 -2.63 -0.38 4.68
CA ALA A 47 -4.03 -0.49 4.25
C ALA A 47 -4.98 -0.86 5.40
N VAL A 48 -4.56 -1.75 6.32
CA VAL A 48 -5.32 -2.08 7.52
C VAL A 48 -5.44 -0.86 8.45
N VAL A 49 -4.37 -0.11 8.67
CA VAL A 49 -4.39 1.11 9.50
C VAL A 49 -5.28 2.19 8.87
N GLU A 50 -5.24 2.35 7.55
CA GLU A 50 -6.15 3.24 6.82
C GLU A 50 -7.61 2.84 6.98
N LEU A 51 -7.91 1.54 7.12
CA LEU A 51 -9.26 1.04 7.39
C LEU A 51 -9.67 1.19 8.86
N LEU A 52 -8.72 1.22 9.80
CA LEU A 52 -9.00 1.54 11.20
C LEU A 52 -9.49 2.98 11.37
N GLN A 53 -9.06 3.93 10.53
CA GLN A 53 -9.52 5.32 10.61
C GLN A 53 -11.04 5.48 10.46
N PRO A 54 -11.69 5.04 9.36
CA PRO A 54 -13.14 5.14 9.22
C PRO A 54 -13.88 4.29 10.26
N TYR A 55 -13.28 3.20 10.74
CA TYR A 55 -13.86 2.40 11.83
C TYR A 55 -13.89 3.16 13.17
N LEU A 56 -12.79 3.81 13.53
CA LEU A 56 -12.72 4.64 14.74
C LEU A 56 -13.68 5.84 14.65
N VAL A 57 -13.81 6.46 13.47
CA VAL A 57 -14.80 7.54 13.24
C VAL A 57 -16.22 7.01 13.41
N LYS A 58 -16.52 5.81 12.90
CA LYS A 58 -17.83 5.18 13.07
C LYS A 58 -18.17 4.96 14.55
N VAL A 59 -17.24 4.38 15.33
CA VAL A 59 -17.42 4.16 16.78
C VAL A 59 -17.54 5.48 17.53
N ALA A 60 -16.78 6.51 17.15
CA ALA A 60 -16.89 7.83 17.75
C ALA A 60 -18.29 8.44 17.55
N ILE A 61 -18.86 8.28 16.35
CA ILE A 61 -20.21 8.79 16.03
C ILE A 61 -21.28 7.96 16.75
N ASP A 62 -21.27 6.64 16.56
CA ASP A 62 -22.34 5.73 17.00
C ASP A 62 -22.39 5.56 18.53
N ASP A 63 -21.23 5.39 19.18
CA ASP A 63 -21.19 5.09 20.62
C ASP A 63 -20.97 6.33 21.50
N HIS A 64 -20.38 7.40 20.99
CA HIS A 64 -19.94 8.51 21.85
C HIS A 64 -20.68 9.82 21.57
N ILE A 65 -20.85 10.21 20.30
CA ILE A 65 -21.60 11.43 19.96
C ILE A 65 -23.11 11.24 20.24
N LEU A 66 -23.67 10.06 19.92
CA LEU A 66 -25.09 9.79 20.16
C LEU A 66 -25.44 9.53 21.63
N GLN A 67 -24.50 9.02 22.44
CA GLN A 67 -24.72 8.76 23.88
C GLN A 67 -24.39 9.96 24.78
N GLY A 68 -23.76 11.02 24.23
CA GLY A 68 -23.44 12.25 24.97
C GLY A 68 -22.25 12.12 25.94
N ASP A 69 -21.40 11.09 25.77
CA ASP A 69 -20.30 10.78 26.68
C ASP A 69 -18.98 11.46 26.23
N TRP A 70 -18.88 12.76 26.53
CA TRP A 70 -17.74 13.62 26.20
C TRP A 70 -16.35 13.13 26.68
N PRO A 71 -16.20 12.51 27.87
CA PRO A 71 -14.93 11.93 28.31
C PRO A 71 -14.45 10.78 27.42
N GLY A 72 -15.36 9.90 26.99
CA GLY A 72 -15.04 8.78 26.10
C GLY A 72 -14.67 9.27 24.70
N LEU A 73 -15.38 10.29 24.21
CA LEU A 73 -15.10 10.93 22.92
C LEU A 73 -13.68 11.51 22.88
N THR A 74 -13.24 12.12 23.98
CA THR A 74 -11.88 12.69 24.11
C THR A 74 -10.80 11.61 24.05
N ARG A 75 -11.03 10.43 24.65
CA ARG A 75 -10.12 9.28 24.54
C ARG A 75 -10.08 8.72 23.12
N ILE A 76 -11.22 8.57 22.45
CA ILE A 76 -11.25 8.07 21.06
C ILE A 76 -10.59 9.07 20.12
N ALA A 77 -10.82 10.37 20.30
CA ALA A 77 -10.13 11.42 19.53
C ALA A 77 -8.61 11.38 19.73
N ALA A 78 -8.14 11.16 20.97
CA ALA A 78 -6.72 11.00 21.26
C ALA A 78 -6.13 9.73 20.62
N VAL A 79 -6.85 8.60 20.66
CA VAL A 79 -6.45 7.36 19.97
C VAL A 79 -6.40 7.59 18.47
N PHE A 80 -7.39 8.26 17.88
CA PHE A 80 -7.42 8.61 16.45
C PHE A 80 -6.25 9.50 16.04
N LEU A 81 -5.91 10.49 16.86
CA LEU A 81 -4.72 11.33 16.65
C LEU A 81 -3.44 10.49 16.71
N ALA A 82 -3.35 9.56 17.67
CA ALA A 82 -2.21 8.65 17.78
C ALA A 82 -2.10 7.73 16.55
N THR A 83 -3.21 7.21 16.01
CA THR A 83 -3.20 6.41 14.78
C THR A 83 -2.74 7.23 13.57
N LEU A 84 -3.15 8.50 13.46
CA LEU A 84 -2.69 9.40 12.40
C LEU A 84 -1.17 9.61 12.46
N VAL A 85 -0.62 9.88 13.64
CA VAL A 85 0.83 10.05 13.84
C VAL A 85 1.57 8.75 13.52
N ALA A 86 1.09 7.61 14.03
CA ALA A 86 1.69 6.31 13.76
C ALA A 86 1.67 5.99 12.26
N GLN A 87 0.55 6.22 11.57
CA GLN A 87 0.45 6.04 10.12
C GLN A 87 1.44 6.94 9.38
N TYR A 88 1.55 8.21 9.76
CA TYR A 88 2.48 9.14 9.13
C TYR A 88 3.94 8.66 9.27
N LEU A 89 4.33 8.19 10.45
CA LEU A 89 5.67 7.65 10.73
C LEU A 89 5.94 6.37 9.94
N LEU A 90 5.00 5.43 9.91
CA LEU A 90 5.13 4.20 9.12
C LEU A 90 5.27 4.51 7.64
N ARG A 91 4.50 5.47 7.13
CA ARG A 91 4.53 5.88 5.72
C ARG A 91 5.84 6.59 5.38
N TYR A 92 6.38 7.43 6.29
CA TYR A 92 7.69 8.05 6.13
C TYR A 92 8.79 6.99 6.01
N TRP A 93 8.77 5.98 6.89
CA TRP A 93 9.72 4.86 6.87
C TRP A 93 9.59 3.95 5.65
N GLN A 94 8.39 3.87 5.04
CA GLN A 94 8.21 3.11 3.80
C GLN A 94 8.74 3.85 2.57
N VAL A 95 8.70 5.18 2.60
CA VAL A 95 9.02 6.05 1.46
C VAL A 95 10.51 6.40 1.41
N TYR A 96 11.16 6.54 2.56
CA TYR A 96 12.60 6.81 2.69
C TYR A 96 13.37 5.56 3.09
#